data_AF-A0A945KYM3-F1
#
_entry.id   AF-A0A945KYM3-F1
#
_cell.length_a   1.000
_cell.length_b   1.000
_cell.length_c   1.000
_cell.angle_alpha   90.00
_cell.angle_beta   90.00
_cell.angle_gamma   90.00
#
_symmetry.space_group_name_H-M   'P 1'
#
loop_
_entity.id
_entity.type
_entity.pdbx_description
1 polymer ?
#
loop_
_entity_poly.entity_id
_entity_poly.type
_entity_poly.pdbx_seq_one_letter_code
_entity_poly.pdbx_strand_id
1 'polypeptide(L)'
;MQLPIQKIVTIIALFTALIGSATATMHNTEIIQANVVNVEPIYMNYTLEKVTAPCASGARNCWNMSYQKKTAKVLKGYRVKLSFNDNTFTARMLNKPEKDHLDIRVKSDLLVMPSTVAINAAVVY
;
A
#
# COMPACT_ATOMS: atom_id res chain seq x y z
N MET A 1 6.34 33.65 -52.45
CA MET A 1 5.52 32.95 -51.44
C MET A 1 6.41 32.68 -50.23
N GLN A 2 6.58 33.68 -49.36
CA GLN A 2 7.47 33.59 -48.18
C GLN A 2 6.63 33.20 -46.96
N LEU A 3 6.82 31.98 -46.48
CA LEU A 3 6.21 31.52 -45.22
C LEU A 3 6.74 32.37 -44.06
N PRO A 4 5.89 32.80 -43.11
CA PRO A 4 6.30 33.69 -42.02
C PRO A 4 7.08 32.90 -40.98
N ILE A 5 8.40 32.79 -41.18
CA ILE A 5 9.38 32.15 -40.30
C ILE A 5 9.20 32.61 -38.84
N GLN A 6 8.79 33.87 -38.64
CA GLN A 6 8.58 34.47 -37.34
C GLN A 6 7.47 33.81 -36.50
N LYS A 7 6.41 33.28 -37.13
CA LYS A 7 5.32 32.57 -36.41
C LYS A 7 5.70 31.15 -36.01
N ILE A 8 6.58 30.52 -36.78
CA ILE A 8 7.07 29.16 -36.51
C ILE A 8 8.02 29.19 -35.28
N VAL A 9 8.89 30.19 -35.20
CA VAL A 9 9.82 30.34 -34.06
C VAL A 9 9.07 30.56 -32.75
N THR A 10 7.97 31.33 -32.75
CA THR A 10 7.17 31.55 -31.54
C THR A 10 6.46 30.28 -31.07
N ILE A 11 5.94 29.48 -32.01
CA ILE A 11 5.31 28.20 -31.68
C ILE A 11 6.34 27.23 -31.10
N ILE A 12 7.53 27.15 -31.70
CA ILE A 12 8.62 26.29 -31.19
C ILE A 12 9.07 26.73 -29.79
N ALA A 13 9.23 28.03 -29.55
CA ALA A 13 9.59 28.55 -28.23
C ALA A 13 8.52 28.29 -27.15
N LEU A 14 7.23 28.31 -27.54
CA LEU A 14 6.13 27.98 -26.63
C LEU A 14 6.12 26.48 -26.28
N PHE A 15 6.43 25.62 -27.27
CA PHE A 15 6.51 24.17 -27.06
C PHE A 15 7.72 23.78 -26.18
N THR A 16 8.88 24.40 -26.35
CA THR A 16 10.06 24.11 -25.50
C THR A 16 9.86 24.56 -24.05
N ALA A 17 9.16 25.68 -23.82
CA ALA A 17 8.78 26.11 -22.47
C ALA A 17 7.80 25.13 -21.79
N LEU A 18 6.87 24.53 -22.54
CA LEU A 18 5.89 23.58 -22.00
C LEU A 18 6.52 22.24 -21.57
N ILE A 19 7.56 21.80 -22.26
CA ILE A 19 8.25 20.52 -21.97
C ILE A 19 9.11 20.63 -20.70
N GLY A 20 9.63 21.81 -20.37
CA GLY A 20 10.45 22.05 -19.18
C GLY A 20 9.71 21.93 -17.84
N SER A 21 8.38 22.00 -17.84
CA SER A 21 7.54 21.88 -16.63
C SER A 21 7.11 20.44 -16.29
N ALA A 22 7.45 19.45 -17.11
CA ALA A 22 7.12 18.06 -16.84
C ALA A 22 8.20 17.40 -15.97
N THR A 23 8.28 17.77 -14.69
CA THR A 23 9.05 16.97 -13.73
C THR A 23 8.25 15.73 -13.36
N ALA A 24 8.61 14.58 -13.94
CA ALA A 24 8.16 13.31 -13.41
C ALA A 24 8.80 13.14 -12.02
N THR A 25 8.00 13.21 -10.96
CA THR A 25 8.46 12.86 -9.61
C THR A 25 8.74 11.37 -9.60
N MET A 26 10.01 10.99 -9.80
CA MET A 26 10.44 9.61 -9.60
C MET A 26 10.30 9.28 -8.12
N HIS A 27 9.28 8.49 -7.78
CA HIS A 27 9.07 8.00 -6.43
C HIS A 27 10.04 6.86 -6.15
N ASN A 28 11.28 7.21 -5.82
CA ASN A 28 12.27 6.25 -5.38
C ASN A 28 11.76 5.59 -4.09
N THR A 29 11.96 4.28 -3.99
CA THR A 29 11.68 3.52 -2.76
C THR A 29 12.99 3.09 -2.15
N GLU A 30 13.12 3.28 -0.84
CA GLU A 30 14.28 2.91 -0.06
C GLU A 30 13.91 1.82 0.94
N ILE A 31 14.89 0.99 1.29
CA ILE A 31 14.78 0.01 2.37
C ILE A 31 15.48 0.63 3.59
N ILE A 32 14.74 0.77 4.67
CA ILE A 32 15.24 1.30 5.94
C ILE A 32 14.99 0.28 7.06
N GLN A 33 15.86 0.27 8.05
CA GLN A 33 15.69 -0.54 9.26
C GLN A 33 14.96 0.32 10.31
N ALA A 34 13.69 0.01 10.55
CA ALA A 34 12.85 0.75 11.49
C ALA A 34 12.68 -0.02 12.80
N ASN A 35 12.73 0.68 13.93
CA ASN A 35 12.59 0.08 15.26
C ASN A 35 11.13 -0.25 15.56
N VAL A 36 10.87 -1.40 16.19
CA VAL A 36 9.54 -1.81 16.65
C VAL A 36 9.21 -1.09 17.95
N VAL A 37 8.19 -0.23 17.89
CA VAL A 37 7.72 0.56 19.04
C VAL A 37 6.57 -0.14 19.75
N ASN A 38 5.62 -0.70 18.99
CA ASN A 38 4.48 -1.41 19.57
C ASN A 38 3.97 -2.51 18.63
N VAL A 39 3.39 -3.55 19.22
CA VAL A 39 2.79 -4.68 18.51
C VAL A 39 1.39 -4.93 19.06
N GLU A 40 0.37 -4.63 18.25
CA GLU A 40 -1.04 -4.79 18.61
C GLU A 40 -1.64 -5.99 17.85
N PRO A 41 -2.19 -7.01 18.52
CA PRO A 41 -2.83 -8.13 17.84
C PRO A 41 -4.16 -7.69 17.20
N ILE A 42 -4.38 -8.14 15.96
CA ILE A 42 -5.62 -7.91 15.20
C ILE A 42 -6.48 -9.16 15.34
N TYR A 43 -7.56 -9.07 16.11
CA TYR A 43 -8.56 -10.12 16.20
C TYR A 43 -9.76 -9.83 15.30
N MET A 44 -10.31 -10.88 14.69
CA MET A 44 -11.70 -10.86 14.23
C MET A 44 -12.58 -11.60 15.24
N ASN A 45 -13.81 -11.13 15.38
CA ASN A 45 -14.85 -11.73 16.23
C ASN A 45 -15.75 -12.72 15.47
N TYR A 46 -15.39 -13.05 14.22
CA TYR A 46 -16.06 -14.09 13.45
C TYR A 46 -15.09 -14.92 12.61
N THR A 47 -15.47 -16.17 12.35
CA THR A 47 -14.96 -17.00 11.26
C THR A 47 -15.96 -17.06 10.12
N LEU A 48 -15.46 -17.28 8.90
CA LEU A 48 -16.30 -17.55 7.74
C LEU A 48 -16.27 -19.06 7.50
N GLU A 49 -17.42 -19.70 7.65
CA GLU A 49 -17.60 -21.11 7.34
C GLU A 49 -18.15 -21.24 5.93
N LYS A 50 -17.47 -22.01 5.07
CA LYS A 50 -17.90 -22.25 3.70
C LYS A 50 -19.05 -23.25 3.74
N VAL A 51 -20.22 -22.83 3.23
CA VAL A 51 -21.41 -23.67 3.12
C VAL A 51 -21.68 -23.95 1.66
N THR A 52 -21.69 -25.23 1.29
CA THR A 52 -21.98 -25.70 -0.06
C THR A 52 -23.33 -26.40 -0.09
N ALA A 53 -24.27 -25.88 -0.86
CA ALA A 53 -25.59 -26.47 -1.05
C ALA A 53 -25.82 -26.78 -2.54
N PRO A 54 -26.57 -27.84 -2.90
CA PRO A 54 -26.95 -28.07 -4.28
C PRO A 54 -27.81 -26.91 -4.81
N CYS A 55 -27.67 -26.59 -6.10
CA CYS A 55 -28.50 -25.57 -6.73
C CYS A 55 -29.98 -25.96 -6.77
N ALA A 56 -30.88 -25.00 -6.62
CA ALA A 56 -32.32 -25.21 -6.75
C ALA A 56 -32.74 -25.73 -8.14
N SER A 57 -31.92 -25.53 -9.18
CA SER A 57 -32.16 -26.02 -10.54
C SER A 57 -32.00 -27.53 -10.71
N GLY A 58 -31.42 -28.25 -9.75
CA GLY A 58 -31.21 -29.70 -9.83
C GLY A 58 -30.19 -30.17 -10.88
N ALA A 59 -29.49 -29.23 -11.55
CA ALA A 59 -28.51 -29.57 -12.57
C ALA A 59 -27.32 -30.34 -11.99
N ARG A 60 -26.87 -31.38 -12.70
CA ARG A 60 -25.73 -32.22 -12.30
C ARG A 60 -24.47 -31.34 -12.17
N ASN A 61 -23.75 -31.48 -11.06
CA ASN A 61 -22.56 -30.68 -10.71
C ASN A 61 -22.82 -29.19 -10.40
N CYS A 62 -24.07 -28.75 -10.20
CA CYS A 62 -24.35 -27.39 -9.77
C CYS A 62 -24.35 -27.26 -8.24
N TRP A 63 -23.46 -26.42 -7.72
CA TRP A 63 -23.32 -26.11 -6.30
C TRP A 63 -23.41 -24.60 -6.07
N ASN A 64 -24.22 -24.20 -5.10
CA ASN A 64 -24.23 -22.85 -4.55
C ASN A 64 -23.25 -22.79 -3.37
N MET A 65 -22.26 -21.91 -3.49
CA MET A 65 -21.28 -21.64 -2.45
C MET A 65 -21.68 -20.35 -1.72
N SER A 66 -21.84 -20.45 -0.39
CA SER A 66 -22.06 -19.30 0.47
C SER A 66 -21.08 -19.32 1.65
N TYR A 67 -20.99 -18.21 2.36
CA TYR A 67 -20.19 -18.09 3.57
C TYR A 67 -21.07 -17.63 4.72
N GLN A 68 -21.05 -18.38 5.82
CA GLN A 68 -21.77 -18.01 7.03
C GLN A 68 -20.79 -17.49 8.07
N LYS A 69 -21.16 -16.39 8.74
CA LYS A 69 -20.40 -15.85 9.86
C LYS A 69 -20.71 -16.67 11.10
N LYS A 70 -19.66 -17.17 11.75
CA LYS A 70 -19.76 -17.86 13.04
C LYS A 70 -18.98 -17.07 14.08
N THR A 71 -19.59 -16.82 15.24
CA THR A 71 -18.94 -16.07 16.32
C THR A 71 -17.69 -16.80 16.78
N ALA A 72 -16.52 -16.18 16.64
CA ALA A 72 -15.24 -16.77 16.99
C ALA A 72 -14.17 -15.67 17.15
N LYS A 73 -13.33 -15.75 18.19
CA LYS A 73 -12.19 -14.84 18.35
C LYS A 73 -10.97 -15.44 17.65
N VAL A 74 -10.64 -14.94 16.46
CA VAL A 74 -9.53 -15.45 15.65
C VAL A 74 -8.50 -14.37 15.41
N LEU A 75 -7.24 -14.68 15.75
CA LEU A 75 -6.10 -13.82 15.43
C LEU A 75 -5.92 -13.79 13.90
N LYS A 76 -5.91 -12.59 13.32
CA LYS A 76 -5.65 -12.37 11.89
C LYS A 76 -4.26 -11.85 11.59
N GLY A 77 -3.55 -11.38 12.60
CA GLY A 77 -2.19 -10.88 12.48
C GLY A 77 -1.92 -9.82 13.52
N TYR A 78 -0.92 -9.00 13.24
CA TYR A 78 -0.39 -7.99 14.13
C TYR A 78 -0.26 -6.67 13.37
N ARG A 79 -0.70 -5.59 14.01
CA ARG A 79 -0.38 -4.22 13.62
C ARG A 79 0.89 -3.84 14.36
N VAL A 80 1.96 -3.56 13.62
CA VAL A 80 3.26 -3.20 14.17
C VAL A 80 3.47 -1.71 13.94
N LYS A 81 3.68 -0.95 15.03
CA LYS A 81 4.12 0.45 14.97
C LYS A 81 5.63 0.48 14.94
N LEU A 82 6.17 1.23 14.00
CA LEU A 82 7.60 1.33 13.74
C LEU A 82 8.05 2.79 13.81
N SER A 83 9.31 3.04 14.16
CA SER A 83 9.90 4.38 14.18
C SER A 83 11.24 4.42 13.45
N PHE A 84 11.46 5.48 12.68
CA PHE A 84 12.74 5.78 12.02
C PHE A 84 12.90 7.29 11.84
N ASN A 85 14.02 7.86 12.32
CA ASN A 85 14.34 9.29 12.23
C ASN A 85 13.13 10.20 12.50
N ASP A 86 12.54 10.08 13.70
CA ASP A 86 11.36 10.81 14.18
C ASP A 86 10.04 10.55 13.45
N ASN A 87 10.05 9.78 12.36
CA ASN A 87 8.85 9.36 11.65
C ASN A 87 8.27 8.07 12.24
N THR A 88 6.93 7.98 12.24
CA THR A 88 6.20 6.79 12.69
C THR A 88 5.55 6.09 11.50
N PHE A 89 5.74 4.77 11.43
CA PHE A 89 5.16 3.90 10.41
C PHE A 89 4.26 2.85 11.05
N THR A 90 3.34 2.29 10.26
CA THR A 90 2.53 1.14 10.66
C THR A 90 2.61 0.07 9.59
N ALA A 91 2.91 -1.16 10.01
CA ALA A 91 2.93 -2.35 9.18
C ALA A 91 1.88 -3.35 9.66
N ARG A 92 1.41 -4.21 8.76
CA ARG A 92 0.58 -5.37 9.10
C ARG A 92 1.36 -6.64 8.81
N MET A 93 1.45 -7.52 9.80
CA MET A 93 2.14 -8.80 9.70
C MET A 93 1.21 -9.94 10.07
N LEU A 94 1.40 -11.11 9.47
CA LEU A 94 0.66 -12.31 9.84
C LEU A 94 1.19 -12.90 11.16
N ASN A 95 2.53 -12.91 11.30
CA ASN A 95 3.23 -13.42 12.47
C ASN A 95 3.69 -12.25 13.35
N LYS A 96 3.91 -12.55 14.64
CA LYS A 96 4.47 -11.57 15.57
C LYS A 96 5.93 -11.30 15.14
N PRO A 97 6.38 -10.04 15.08
CA PRO A 97 7.79 -9.77 14.83
C PRO A 97 8.64 -10.35 15.95
N GLU A 98 9.72 -11.04 15.58
CA GLU A 98 10.67 -11.65 16.52
C GLU A 98 11.83 -10.70 16.88
N LYS A 99 12.12 -9.76 15.97
CA LYS A 99 13.19 -8.79 16.11
C LYS A 99 12.65 -7.46 16.60
N ASP A 100 13.49 -6.71 17.31
CA ASP A 100 13.20 -5.35 17.77
C ASP A 100 13.26 -4.30 16.63
N HIS A 101 13.63 -4.73 15.43
CA HIS A 101 13.64 -3.92 14.22
C HIS A 101 13.10 -4.71 13.02
N LEU A 102 12.57 -3.99 12.04
CA LEU A 102 12.13 -4.54 10.76
C LEU A 102 12.65 -3.70 9.62
N ASP A 103 13.08 -4.37 8.56
CA ASP A 103 13.37 -3.71 7.30
C ASP A 103 12.05 -3.41 6.59
N ILE A 104 11.82 -2.14 6.30
CA ILE A 104 10.63 -1.67 5.59
C ILE A 104 11.01 -0.97 4.31
N ARG A 105 10.25 -1.24 3.26
CA ARG A 105 10.33 -0.50 2.00
C ARG A 105 9.36 0.66 2.05
N VAL A 106 9.88 1.86 1.92
CA VAL A 106 9.14 3.13 1.97
C VAL A 106 9.54 4.03 0.81
N LYS A 107 8.65 4.95 0.40
CA LYS A 107 9.03 5.98 -0.58
C LYS A 107 9.98 6.98 0.09
N SER A 108 11.07 7.33 -0.58
CA SER A 108 12.06 8.28 -0.06
C SER A 108 11.44 9.62 0.34
N ASP A 109 10.47 10.10 -0.43
CA ASP A 109 9.74 11.35 -0.17
C ASP A 109 9.05 11.35 1.21
N LEU A 110 8.64 10.17 1.70
CA LEU A 110 7.96 10.00 2.98
C LEU A 110 8.92 9.99 4.17
N LEU A 111 10.22 9.85 3.94
CA LEU A 111 11.26 9.94 4.98
C LEU A 111 11.57 11.38 5.37
N VAL A 112 11.38 12.32 4.44
CA VAL A 112 11.70 13.75 4.64
C VAL A 112 10.47 14.54 5.09
N MET A 113 9.26 13.98 4.95
CA MET A 113 8.04 14.61 5.41
C MET A 113 7.94 14.53 6.94
N PRO A 114 7.82 15.68 7.66
CA PRO A 114 7.54 15.66 9.08
C PRO A 114 6.14 15.07 9.30
N SER A 115 6.07 13.82 9.76
CA SER A 115 4.80 13.11 9.85
C SER A 115 4.22 13.21 11.27
N THR A 116 3.08 13.90 11.40
CA THR A 116 2.16 13.72 12.53
C THR A 116 1.21 12.53 12.30
N VAL A 117 1.38 11.81 11.19
CA VAL A 117 0.49 10.76 10.70
C VAL A 117 1.27 9.49 10.39
N ALA A 118 0.75 8.34 10.86
CA ALA A 118 1.37 7.04 10.63
C ALA A 118 1.33 6.63 9.15
N ILE A 119 2.50 6.31 8.58
CA ILE A 119 2.66 5.91 7.17
C ILE A 119 2.59 4.38 7.04
N ASN A 120 1.80 3.88 6.09
CA ASN A 120 1.75 2.44 5.81
C ASN A 120 3.05 1.99 5.11
N ALA A 121 3.70 0.96 5.64
CA ALA A 121 4.94 0.42 5.08
C ALA A 121 4.82 -1.09 4.79
N ALA A 122 5.57 -1.56 3.79
CA ALA A 122 5.70 -2.98 3.47
C ALA A 122 6.96 -3.54 4.12
N VAL A 123 6.81 -4.60 4.92
CA VAL A 123 7.94 -5.31 5.55
C VAL A 123 8.65 -6.15 4.50
N VAL A 124 9.98 -6.09 4.50
CA VAL A 124 10.87 -6.91 3.67
C VAL A 124 11.44 -8.03 4.56
N TYR A 125 11.42 -9.27 4.07
CA TYR A 125 11.94 -10.46 4.77
C TYR A 125 13.32 -10.84 4.27
#